data_AF-A0A969NM29-F1
#
_entry.id   AF-A0A969NM29-F1
#
_cell.length_a   1.000
_cell.length_b   1.000
_cell.length_c   1.000
_cell.angle_alpha   90.00
_cell.angle_beta   90.00
_cell.angle_gamma   90.00
#
_symmetry.space_group_name_H-M   'P 1'
#
loop_
_entity.id
_entity.type
_entity.pdbx_description
1 polymer ?
#
loop_
_entity_poly.entity_id
_entity_poly.type
_entity_poly.pdbx_seq_one_letter_code
_entity_poly.pdbx_strand_id
1 'polypeptide(L)' 'MDNVSNILMTDQDWIDQGKADAWAEKPKQSPEHDPQAASMYDLGYCEGEIRRSPLTDKKRSKT' A
#
# COMPACT_ATOMS: atom_id res chain seq x y z
N MET A 1 8.27 -26.61 -7.94
CA MET A 1 7.54 -26.22 -9.14
C MET A 1 6.09 -26.03 -8.72
N ASP A 2 5.69 -24.75 -8.67
CA ASP A 2 4.34 -24.24 -8.93
C ASP A 2 3.17 -24.96 -8.25
N ASN A 3 3.05 -24.79 -6.93
CA ASN A 3 1.69 -24.69 -6.41
C ASN A 3 1.24 -23.27 -6.67
N VAL A 4 0.55 -23.09 -7.79
CA VAL A 4 -0.16 -21.88 -8.19
C VAL A 4 -1.18 -21.64 -7.08
N SER A 5 -0.72 -20.98 -6.03
CA SER A 5 -1.58 -20.48 -5.00
C SER A 5 -2.55 -19.56 -5.74
N ASN A 6 -3.78 -20.04 -5.92
CA ASN A 6 -4.93 -19.16 -5.96
C ASN A 6 -4.94 -18.47 -4.59
N ILE A 7 -4.02 -17.52 -4.40
CA ILE A 7 -3.87 -16.75 -3.17
C ILE A 7 -5.09 -15.84 -3.22
N LEU A 8 -6.20 -16.30 -2.63
CA LEU A 8 -7.10 -15.37 -1.97
C LEU A 8 -6.21 -14.60 -1.01
N MET A 9 -5.72 -13.44 -1.45
CA MET A 9 -4.90 -12.55 -0.64
C MET A 9 -5.71 -12.30 0.63
N THR A 10 -5.12 -12.65 1.77
CA THR A 10 -5.78 -12.46 3.05
C THR A 10 -5.93 -10.97 3.33
N ASP A 11 -6.81 -10.61 4.25
CA ASP A 11 -6.96 -9.22 4.69
C ASP A 11 -5.60 -8.60 5.10
N GLN A 12 -4.72 -9.42 5.68
CA GLN A 12 -3.38 -9.01 6.10
C GLN A 12 -2.43 -8.80 4.91
N ASP A 13 -2.47 -9.67 3.89
CA ASP A 13 -1.69 -9.47 2.65
C ASP A 13 -2.02 -8.12 1.99
N TRP A 14 -3.31 -7.74 1.96
CA TRP A 14 -3.72 -6.45 1.40
C TRP A 14 -3.18 -5.28 2.20
N ILE A 15 -3.19 -5.37 3.54
CA ILE A 15 -2.56 -4.35 4.40
C ILE A 15 -1.07 -4.24 4.11
N ASP A 16 -0.35 -5.36 4.07
CA ASP A 16 1.09 -5.36 3.85
C ASP A 16 1.46 -4.87 2.45
N GLN A 17 0.65 -5.21 1.44
CA GLN A 17 0.78 -4.70 0.07
C GLN A 17 0.59 -3.19 0.01
N GLY A 18 -0.49 -2.66 0.60
CA GLY A 18 -0.76 -1.22 0.64
C GLY A 18 0.37 -0.45 1.32
N LYS A 19 0.86 -0.96 2.45
CA LYS A 19 1.98 -0.39 3.19
C LYS A 19 3.28 -0.39 2.37
N ALA A 20 3.58 -1.50 1.69
CA ALA A 20 4.75 -1.62 0.84
C ALA A 20 4.69 -0.66 -0.36
N ASP A 21 3.52 -0.51 -0.99
CA ASP A 21 3.34 0.41 -2.12
C ASP A 21 3.44 1.88 -1.67
N ALA A 22 2.92 2.23 -0.48
CA ALA A 22 3.13 3.54 0.12
C ALA A 22 4.62 3.82 0.42
N TRP A 23 5.36 2.83 0.92
CA TRP A 23 6.82 2.95 1.11
C TRP A 23 7.56 3.13 -0.20
N ALA A 24 7.09 2.48 -1.27
CA ALA A 24 7.63 2.58 -2.62
C ALA A 24 7.19 3.83 -3.39
N GLU A 25 6.40 4.73 -2.78
CA GLU A 25 5.82 5.93 -3.44
C GLU A 25 5.01 5.60 -4.70
N LYS A 26 4.42 4.41 -4.74
CA LYS A 26 3.56 4.01 -5.85
C LYS A 26 2.19 4.67 -5.72
N PRO A 27 1.54 5.01 -6.84
CA PRO A 27 0.15 5.46 -6.79
C PRO A 27 -0.75 4.37 -6.21
N LYS A 28 -1.77 4.77 -5.44
CA LYS A 28 -2.76 3.83 -4.89
C LYS A 28 -3.41 3.03 -6.02
N GLN A 29 -3.23 1.71 -6.00
CA GLN A 29 -3.90 0.78 -6.91
C GLN A 29 -4.88 -0.07 -6.11
N SER A 30 -6.05 0.50 -5.81
CA SER A 30 -7.12 -0.20 -5.11
C SER A 30 -7.68 -1.32 -5.99
N PRO A 31 -7.89 -2.54 -5.46
CA PRO A 31 -8.64 -3.58 -6.15
C PRO A 31 -10.08 -3.12 -6.44
N GLU A 32 -10.45 -2.98 -7.71
CA GLU A 32 -11.80 -2.50 -8.10
C GLU A 32 -12.90 -3.55 -7.89
N HIS A 33 -12.52 -4.83 -7.82
CA HIS A 33 -13.44 -5.97 -7.80
C HIS A 33 -13.68 -6.56 -6.41
N ASP A 34 -13.00 -6.05 -5.38
CA ASP A 34 -13.14 -6.54 -4.02
C ASP A 34 -13.10 -5.37 -3.01
N PRO A 35 -14.27 -4.92 -2.52
CA PRO A 35 -14.35 -3.75 -1.64
C PRO A 35 -13.72 -3.99 -0.25
N GLN A 36 -13.61 -5.24 0.18
CA GLN A 36 -12.94 -5.60 1.43
C GLN A 36 -11.43 -5.43 1.26
N ALA A 37 -10.85 -6.03 0.23
CA ALA A 37 -9.46 -5.87 -0.17
C ALA A 37 -9.07 -4.41 -0.39
N ALA A 38 -9.93 -3.63 -1.06
CA ALA A 38 -9.71 -2.19 -1.25
C ALA A 38 -9.61 -1.43 0.07
N SER A 39 -10.48 -1.76 1.04
CA SER A 39 -10.44 -1.15 2.37
C SER A 39 -9.17 -1.55 3.12
N MET A 40 -8.78 -2.83 3.08
CA MET A 40 -7.57 -3.34 3.75
C MET A 40 -6.28 -2.77 3.14
N TYR A 41 -6.23 -2.64 1.81
CA TYR A 41 -5.13 -2.00 1.11
C TYR A 41 -4.99 -0.52 1.48
N ASP A 42 -6.09 0.24 1.51
CA ASP A 42 -6.04 1.67 1.85
C ASP A 42 -5.60 1.89 3.31
N LEU A 43 -6.03 1.03 4.24
CA LEU A 43 -5.55 1.05 5.63
C LEU A 43 -4.02 0.88 5.70
N GLY A 44 -3.48 -0.13 5.00
CA GLY A 44 -2.04 -0.37 4.94
C GLY A 44 -1.27 0.77 4.29
N TYR A 45 -1.80 1.30 3.18
CA TYR A 45 -1.20 2.41 2.45
C TYR A 45 -1.12 3.68 3.31
N CYS A 46 -2.20 4.04 4.01
CA CYS A 46 -2.21 5.16 4.95
C CYS A 46 -1.18 4.98 6.09
N GLU A 47 -1.04 3.76 6.64
CA GLU A 47 -0.02 3.47 7.65
C GLU A 47 1.41 3.62 7.09
N GLY A 48 1.62 3.20 5.84
CA GLY A 48 2.88 3.38 5.12
C GLY A 48 3.21 4.86 4.86
N GLU A 49 2.22 5.67 4.50
CA GLU A 49 2.35 7.13 4.32
C GLU A 49 2.75 7.83 5.63
N ILE A 50 2.16 7.44 6.77
CA ILE A 50 2.44 8.06 8.08
C ILE A 50 3.91 7.85 8.50
N ARG A 51 4.53 6.71 8.18
CA ARG A 51 5.95 6.45 8.46
C ARG A 51 6.89 7.35 7.65
N ARG A 52 6.47 7.83 6.47
CA ARG A 52 7.12 8.96 5.78
C ARG A 52 6.57 10.25 6.38
N SER A 53 6.98 10.54 7.62
CA SER A 53 6.58 11.75 8.33
C SER A 53 6.66 12.99 7.43
N PRO A 54 5.70 13.93 7.49
CA PRO A 54 5.72 15.18 6.71
C PRO A 54 6.93 16.07 7.00
N LEU A 55 7.76 15.70 7.98
CA LEU A 55 9.03 16.37 8.31
C LEU A 55 10.16 16.04 7.31
N THR A 56 10.04 14.99 6.50
CA THR A 56 11.05 14.64 5.47
C THR A 56 10.73 15.17 4.09
N ASP A 57 9.54 15.72 3.83
CA ASP A 57 9.22 16.39 2.54
C ASP A 57 9.74 17.84 2.46
N LYS A 58 10.60 18.25 3.40
CA LYS A 58 11.22 19.57 3.32
C LYS A 58 12.44 19.59 2.39
N LYS A 59 12.38 18.96 1.21
CA LYS A 59 13.28 19.26 0.07
C LYS A 59 12.60 19.07 -1.29
N ARG A 60 11.47 19.75 -1.53
CA ARG A 60 11.20 20.31 -2.86
C ARG A 60 11.48 21.82 -2.88
N SER A 61 12.63 22.12 -3.47
CA SER A 61 12.89 23.26 -4.36
C SER A 61 12.81 24.68 -3.79
N LYS A 62 13.90 25.47 -3.90
CA LYS A 62 14.08 26.44 -5.00
C LYS A 62 15.38 27.24 -4.81
N THR A 63 16.21 27.25 -5.86
CA THR A 63 17.20 28.26 -6.27
C THR A 63 18.39 28.57 -5.36
#